data_AF-A0A850SIR3-F1
#
_entry.id   AF-A0A850SIR3-F1
#
_cell.length_a   1.000
_cell.length_b   1.000
_cell.length_c   1.000
_cell.angle_alpha   90.00
_cell.angle_beta   90.00
_cell.angle_gamma   90.00
#
_symmetry.space_group_name_H-M   'P 1'
#
loop_
_entity.id
_entity.type
_entity.pdbx_description
1 polymer ?
#
loop_
_entity_poly.entity_id
_entity_poly.type
_entity_poly.pdbx_seq_one_letter_code
_entity_poly.pdbx_strand_id
1 'polypeptide(L)'
;MLVDAVMSQTRCRKFLAGDGITTLDFTVSEFGGAFGGVSIDARAAKKSSQAFADAFSVAKNLDEYQYRICALVPSLADSPAKTLLQKYRVAIAAAFAKLVHLIKHEQGGLQAWTAHARLVLVEASDAYVAVAAGSARLQKPKIADALLFFGLAESDVDRALASAYGQ
;
A
#
# COMPACT_ATOMS: atom_id res chain seq x y z
N MET A 1 -9.42 8.66 10.03
CA MET A 1 -9.46 8.29 8.59
C MET A 1 -8.22 7.46 8.25
N LEU A 2 -8.19 6.76 7.11
CA LEU A 2 -7.05 5.92 6.71
C LEU A 2 -5.70 6.66 6.72
N VAL A 3 -5.68 7.92 6.26
CA VAL A 3 -4.48 8.75 6.27
C VAL A 3 -3.96 8.94 7.71
N ASP A 4 -4.84 9.32 8.64
CA ASP A 4 -4.47 9.48 10.05
C ASP A 4 -3.90 8.20 10.64
N ALA A 5 -4.50 7.04 10.32
CA ALA A 5 -4.01 5.74 10.81
C ALA A 5 -2.59 5.42 10.32
N VAL A 6 -2.28 5.74 9.06
CA VAL A 6 -0.93 5.59 8.48
C VAL A 6 0.06 6.56 9.14
N MET A 7 -0.38 7.80 9.38
CA MET A 7 0.45 8.88 9.93
C MET A 7 0.71 8.73 11.43
N SER A 8 -0.26 8.21 12.19
CA SER A 8 -0.11 7.96 13.63
C SER A 8 0.71 6.72 13.97
N GLN A 9 1.16 5.97 12.95
CA GLN A 9 1.88 4.73 13.15
C GLN A 9 3.31 5.01 13.64
N THR A 10 3.56 4.71 14.92
CA THR A 10 4.87 4.92 15.57
C THR A 10 5.87 3.78 15.35
N ARG A 11 5.39 2.58 14.97
CA ARG A 11 6.23 1.40 14.67
C ARG A 11 5.89 0.81 13.31
N CYS A 12 6.92 0.61 12.51
CA CYS A 12 6.77 -0.06 11.22
C CYS A 12 6.44 -1.53 11.43
N ARG A 13 5.37 -1.97 10.78
CA ARG A 13 4.93 -3.36 10.76
C ARG A 13 4.45 -3.70 9.37
N LYS A 14 4.63 -4.96 8.99
CA LYS A 14 4.01 -5.53 7.80
C LYS A 14 2.50 -5.67 7.99
N PHE A 15 1.76 -5.53 6.90
CA PHE A 15 0.34 -5.80 6.84
C PHE A 15 0.08 -7.29 6.66
N LEU A 16 0.97 -8.02 5.99
CA LEU A 16 0.85 -9.46 5.81
C LEU A 16 1.45 -10.22 7.00
N ALA A 17 0.67 -11.15 7.55
CA ALA A 17 1.14 -12.22 8.43
C ALA A 17 1.43 -13.51 7.64
N GLY A 18 0.78 -13.68 6.49
CA GLY A 18 1.00 -14.78 5.55
C GLY A 18 0.84 -14.28 4.12
N ASP A 19 1.77 -14.62 3.23
CA ASP A 19 1.81 -14.11 1.87
C ASP A 19 1.08 -15.00 0.84
N GLY A 20 0.64 -16.20 1.25
CA GLY A 20 -0.02 -17.17 0.37
C GLY A 20 0.85 -17.66 -0.79
N ILE A 21 2.15 -17.34 -0.79
CA ILE A 21 3.14 -17.77 -1.79
C ILE A 21 4.09 -18.76 -1.15
N THR A 22 4.69 -18.36 -0.04
CA THR A 22 5.57 -19.17 0.82
C THR A 22 4.85 -19.70 2.05
N THR A 23 3.70 -19.13 2.39
CA THR A 23 2.80 -19.63 3.44
C THR A 23 1.58 -20.32 2.84
N LEU A 24 0.94 -21.20 3.64
CA LEU A 24 -0.30 -21.88 3.26
C LEU A 24 -1.45 -20.90 3.04
N ASP A 25 -1.59 -19.95 3.97
CA ASP A 25 -2.64 -18.94 3.95
C ASP A 25 -2.12 -17.61 3.44
N PHE A 26 -3.00 -16.86 2.77
CA PHE A 26 -2.84 -15.43 2.57
C PHE A 26 -3.57 -14.72 3.72
N THR A 27 -2.79 -14.05 4.57
CA THR A 27 -3.29 -13.44 5.81
C THR A 27 -2.87 -11.97 5.88
N VAL A 28 -3.86 -11.09 5.83
CA VAL A 28 -3.70 -9.66 6.12
C VAL A 28 -4.08 -9.43 7.57
N SER A 29 -3.15 -8.89 8.35
CA SER A 29 -3.39 -8.46 9.73
C SER A 29 -4.26 -7.20 9.76
N GLU A 30 -5.00 -7.04 10.84
CA GLU A 30 -5.74 -5.80 11.08
C GLU A 30 -4.79 -4.59 11.16
N PHE A 31 -5.18 -3.51 10.47
CA PHE A 31 -4.54 -2.22 10.55
C PHE A 31 -5.55 -1.21 11.14
N GLY A 32 -5.51 -1.08 12.47
CA GLY A 32 -6.45 -0.27 13.25
C GLY A 32 -6.67 1.13 12.66
N GLY A 33 -7.93 1.49 12.44
CA GLY A 33 -8.34 2.75 11.83
C GLY A 33 -8.32 2.78 10.29
N ALA A 34 -7.88 1.70 9.63
CA ALA A 34 -7.82 1.62 8.16
C ALA A 34 -8.53 0.38 7.58
N PHE A 35 -8.25 -0.84 8.07
CA PHE A 35 -8.91 -2.06 7.60
C PHE A 35 -8.82 -3.21 8.61
N GLY A 36 -9.84 -4.06 8.63
CA GLY A 36 -9.85 -5.29 9.43
C GLY A 36 -8.98 -6.41 8.82
N GLY A 37 -8.62 -7.41 9.61
CA GLY A 37 -7.87 -8.57 9.12
C GLY A 37 -8.69 -9.51 8.24
N VAL A 38 -8.01 -10.30 7.40
CA VAL A 38 -8.59 -11.40 6.61
C VAL A 38 -7.57 -12.54 6.47
N SER A 39 -8.03 -13.79 6.48
CA SER A 39 -7.20 -14.96 6.18
C SER A 39 -7.97 -15.90 5.26
N ILE A 40 -7.33 -16.37 4.20
CA ILE A 40 -7.90 -17.33 3.25
C ILE A 40 -6.87 -18.39 2.85
N ASP A 41 -7.33 -19.61 2.57
CA ASP A 41 -6.49 -20.67 2.01
C ASP A 41 -6.01 -20.24 0.63
N ALA A 42 -4.70 -20.03 0.49
CA ALA A 42 -4.14 -19.50 -0.73
C ALA A 42 -4.19 -20.53 -1.87
N ARG A 43 -4.08 -21.83 -1.57
CA ARG A 43 -4.10 -22.89 -2.58
C ARG A 43 -5.47 -23.02 -3.21
N ALA A 44 -6.52 -23.02 -2.39
CA ALA A 44 -7.90 -23.05 -2.85
C ALA A 44 -8.24 -21.81 -3.68
N ALA A 45 -7.88 -20.62 -3.19
CA ALA A 45 -8.12 -19.35 -3.90
C ALA A 45 -7.40 -19.29 -5.26
N LYS A 46 -6.11 -19.69 -5.31
CA LYS A 46 -5.36 -19.73 -6.57
C LYS A 46 -5.90 -20.76 -7.56
N LYS A 47 -6.47 -21.87 -7.07
CA LYS A 47 -7.13 -22.88 -7.90
C LYS A 47 -8.45 -22.37 -8.49
N SER A 48 -9.17 -21.51 -7.77
CA SER A 48 -10.44 -20.95 -8.26
C SER A 48 -10.22 -19.82 -9.28
N SER A 49 -9.16 -19.03 -9.14
CA SER A 49 -8.81 -17.98 -10.11
C SER A 49 -7.34 -17.58 -10.06
N GLN A 50 -6.72 -17.45 -11.24
CA GLN A 50 -5.37 -16.90 -11.39
C GLN A 50 -5.24 -15.48 -10.84
N ALA A 51 -6.34 -14.71 -10.80
CA ALA A 51 -6.33 -13.35 -10.28
C ALA A 51 -5.90 -13.28 -8.80
N PHE A 52 -6.14 -14.33 -8.00
CA PHE A 52 -5.63 -14.42 -6.63
C PHE A 52 -4.11 -14.56 -6.58
N ALA A 53 -3.52 -15.41 -7.44
CA ALA A 53 -2.07 -15.59 -7.48
C ALA A 53 -1.35 -14.29 -7.81
N ASP A 54 -1.88 -13.54 -8.79
CA ASP A 54 -1.31 -12.26 -9.19
C ASP A 54 -1.49 -11.22 -8.09
N ALA A 55 -2.67 -11.17 -7.45
CA ALA A 55 -2.95 -10.25 -6.36
C ALA A 55 -2.03 -10.51 -5.16
N PHE A 56 -1.83 -11.77 -4.75
CA PHE A 56 -0.95 -12.11 -3.62
C PHE A 56 0.50 -11.73 -3.89
N SER A 57 0.98 -11.96 -5.12
CA SER A 57 2.32 -11.57 -5.55
C SER A 57 2.53 -10.04 -5.46
N VAL A 58 1.56 -9.26 -5.93
CA VAL A 58 1.63 -7.79 -5.85
C VAL A 58 1.50 -7.30 -4.40
N ALA A 59 0.58 -7.87 -3.62
CA ALA A 59 0.39 -7.52 -2.21
C ALA A 59 1.67 -7.75 -1.40
N LYS A 60 2.36 -8.88 -1.61
CA LYS A 60 3.65 -9.18 -0.96
C LYS A 60 4.68 -8.08 -1.19
N ASN A 61 4.82 -7.65 -2.45
CA ASN A 61 5.79 -6.62 -2.80
C ASN A 61 5.40 -5.24 -2.29
N LEU A 62 4.11 -4.88 -2.36
CA LEU A 62 3.60 -3.64 -1.76
C LEU A 62 3.87 -3.60 -0.25
N ASP A 63 3.65 -4.70 0.46
CA ASP A 63 3.90 -4.76 1.90
C ASP A 63 5.40 -4.67 2.26
N GLU A 64 6.27 -5.25 1.42
CA GLU A 64 7.71 -5.07 1.58
C GLU A 64 8.11 -3.60 1.41
N TYR A 65 7.62 -2.92 0.37
CA TYR A 65 7.96 -1.52 0.16
C TYR A 65 7.32 -0.58 1.18
N GLN A 66 6.09 -0.81 1.62
CA GLN A 66 5.53 0.03 2.69
C GLN A 66 6.33 -0.10 3.98
N TYR A 67 6.80 -1.31 4.32
CA TYR A 67 7.64 -1.51 5.49
C TYR A 67 8.98 -0.77 5.36
N ARG A 68 9.65 -0.88 4.20
CA ARG A 68 10.91 -0.17 3.92
C ARG A 68 10.75 1.34 3.96
N ILE A 69 9.70 1.86 3.32
CA ILE A 69 9.40 3.28 3.32
C ILE A 69 9.11 3.76 4.74
N CYS A 70 8.29 3.01 5.50
CA CYS A 70 8.01 3.33 6.89
C CYS A 70 9.30 3.43 7.71
N ALA A 71 10.24 2.49 7.53
CA ALA A 71 11.50 2.49 8.27
C ALA A 71 12.42 3.66 7.89
N LEU A 72 12.37 4.10 6.63
CA LEU A 72 13.20 5.21 6.12
C LEU A 72 12.65 6.59 6.53
N VAL A 73 11.34 6.79 6.45
CA VAL A 73 10.73 8.13 6.63
C VAL A 73 11.15 8.87 7.92
N PRO A 74 11.28 8.23 9.09
CA PRO A 74 11.72 8.91 10.32
C PRO A 74 13.11 9.54 10.24
N SER A 75 14.02 9.04 9.38
CA SER A 75 15.36 9.61 9.22
C SER A 75 15.40 10.79 8.25
N LEU A 76 14.31 11.05 7.53
CA LEU A 76 14.22 12.15 6.57
C LEU A 76 13.75 13.43 7.25
N ALA A 77 14.42 14.54 6.91
CA ALA A 77 13.91 15.87 7.19
C ALA A 77 12.58 16.10 6.48
N ASP A 78 11.76 16.99 7.04
CA ASP A 78 10.50 17.39 6.41
C ASP A 78 10.78 18.03 5.05
N SER A 79 10.37 17.34 4.01
CA SER A 79 10.79 17.59 2.64
C SER A 79 9.79 16.99 1.66
N PRO A 80 9.76 17.45 0.40
CA PRO A 80 8.93 16.83 -0.63
C PRO A 80 9.19 15.33 -0.80
N ALA A 81 10.42 14.86 -0.57
CA ALA A 81 10.77 13.44 -0.55
C ALA A 81 9.98 12.66 0.52
N LYS A 82 9.99 13.17 1.75
CA LYS A 82 9.27 12.57 2.88
C LYS A 82 7.77 12.52 2.62
N THR A 83 7.20 13.63 2.13
CA THR A 83 5.78 13.73 1.79
C THR A 83 5.40 12.74 0.69
N LEU A 84 6.21 12.64 -0.37
CA LEU A 84 5.98 11.69 -1.47
C LEU A 84 5.99 10.24 -0.98
N LEU A 85 6.98 9.87 -0.19
CA LEU A 85 7.07 8.53 0.39
C LEU A 85 5.87 8.21 1.29
N GLN A 86 5.41 9.17 2.08
CA GLN A 86 4.20 9.00 2.90
C GLN A 86 2.94 8.87 2.06
N LYS A 87 2.83 9.59 0.95
CA LYS A 87 1.74 9.42 -0.02
C LYS A 87 1.69 7.99 -0.55
N TYR A 88 2.84 7.39 -0.87
CA TYR A 88 2.88 5.97 -1.26
C TYR A 88 2.48 5.03 -0.13
N ARG A 89 2.87 5.28 1.12
CA ARG A 89 2.39 4.47 2.26
C ARG A 89 0.87 4.52 2.40
N VAL A 90 0.26 5.70 2.23
CA VAL A 90 -1.19 5.86 2.21
C VAL A 90 -1.82 5.09 1.05
N ALA A 91 -1.29 5.22 -0.16
CA ALA A 91 -1.78 4.50 -1.33
C ALA A 91 -1.71 2.98 -1.15
N ILE A 92 -0.62 2.46 -0.58
CA ILE A 92 -0.45 1.04 -0.28
C ILE A 92 -1.47 0.59 0.77
N ALA A 93 -1.63 1.32 1.87
CA ALA A 93 -2.64 1.00 2.89
C ALA A 93 -4.07 0.99 2.31
N ALA A 94 -4.39 1.93 1.41
CA ALA A 94 -5.67 1.96 0.71
C ALA A 94 -5.85 0.77 -0.24
N ALA A 95 -4.80 0.38 -0.96
CA ALA A 95 -4.81 -0.84 -1.77
C ALA A 95 -5.10 -2.07 -0.92
N PHE A 96 -4.50 -2.20 0.26
CA PHE A 96 -4.80 -3.29 1.20
C PHE A 96 -6.24 -3.24 1.73
N ALA A 97 -6.75 -2.07 2.09
CA ALA A 97 -8.15 -1.92 2.50
C ALA A 97 -9.12 -2.41 1.41
N LYS A 98 -8.87 -2.03 0.15
CA LYS A 98 -9.64 -2.48 -1.01
C LYS A 98 -9.50 -3.98 -1.23
N LEU A 99 -8.29 -4.55 -1.11
CA LEU A 99 -8.06 -5.99 -1.26
C LEU A 99 -8.84 -6.80 -0.22
N VAL A 100 -8.75 -6.40 1.04
CA VAL A 100 -9.49 -7.04 2.15
C VAL A 100 -10.98 -7.03 1.86
N HIS A 101 -11.53 -5.92 1.39
CA HIS A 101 -12.94 -5.82 1.00
C HIS A 101 -13.29 -6.79 -0.14
N LEU A 102 -12.50 -6.82 -1.21
CA LEU A 102 -12.74 -7.72 -2.34
C LEU A 102 -12.72 -9.20 -1.92
N ILE A 103 -11.78 -9.58 -1.06
CA ILE A 103 -11.67 -10.96 -0.56
C ILE A 103 -12.88 -11.31 0.33
N LYS A 104 -13.24 -10.46 1.29
CA LYS A 104 -14.32 -10.74 2.26
C LYS A 104 -15.70 -10.84 1.63
N HIS A 105 -15.93 -10.11 0.54
CA HIS A 105 -17.22 -10.06 -0.11
C HIS A 105 -17.26 -10.84 -1.43
N GLU A 106 -16.22 -11.63 -1.72
CA GLU A 106 -16.06 -12.41 -2.95
C GLU A 106 -16.33 -11.58 -4.22
N GLN A 107 -15.97 -10.30 -4.18
CA GLN A 107 -16.22 -9.41 -5.29
C GLN A 107 -15.20 -9.67 -6.40
N GLY A 108 -15.70 -9.71 -7.63
CA GLY A 108 -14.84 -9.57 -8.80
C GLY A 108 -14.00 -8.29 -8.75
N GLY A 109 -13.02 -8.17 -9.64
CA GLY A 109 -12.18 -6.98 -9.72
C GLY A 109 -10.79 -7.11 -9.10
N LEU A 110 -10.37 -8.31 -8.67
CA LEU A 110 -8.98 -8.58 -8.32
C LEU A 110 -8.00 -8.27 -9.46
N GLN A 111 -8.42 -8.44 -10.72
CA GLN A 111 -7.61 -8.05 -11.88
C GLN A 111 -7.40 -6.53 -11.96
N ALA A 112 -8.48 -5.75 -11.81
CA ALA A 112 -8.40 -4.29 -11.78
C ALA A 112 -7.59 -3.80 -10.57
N TRP A 113 -7.81 -4.42 -9.40
CA TRP A 113 -7.01 -4.18 -8.21
C TRP A 113 -5.52 -4.42 -8.49
N THR A 114 -5.19 -5.56 -9.11
CA THR A 114 -3.81 -5.92 -9.45
C THR A 114 -3.18 -4.90 -10.39
N ALA A 115 -3.91 -4.41 -11.40
CA ALA A 115 -3.40 -3.41 -12.34
C ALA A 115 -3.05 -2.08 -11.62
N HIS A 116 -3.97 -1.54 -10.83
CA HIS A 116 -3.73 -0.30 -10.07
C HIS A 116 -2.65 -0.50 -8.98
N ALA A 117 -2.64 -1.65 -8.32
CA ALA A 117 -1.67 -1.99 -7.29
C ALA A 117 -0.24 -2.11 -7.86
N ARG A 118 -0.08 -2.65 -9.09
CA ARG A 118 1.21 -2.68 -9.79
C ARG A 118 1.73 -1.30 -10.12
N LEU A 119 0.86 -0.39 -10.55
CA LEU A 119 1.25 1.01 -10.80
C LEU A 119 1.80 1.66 -9.53
N VAL A 120 1.09 1.52 -8.41
CA VAL A 120 1.57 2.03 -7.10
C VAL A 120 2.88 1.35 -6.68
N LEU A 121 3.02 0.04 -6.90
CA LEU A 121 4.24 -0.69 -6.56
C LEU A 121 5.46 -0.12 -7.28
N VAL A 122 5.38 0.09 -8.59
CA VAL A 122 6.48 0.62 -9.41
C VAL A 122 6.85 2.03 -8.96
N GLU A 123 5.86 2.91 -8.84
CA GLU A 123 6.07 4.30 -8.44
C GLU A 123 6.66 4.40 -7.02
N ALA A 124 6.19 3.57 -6.08
CA ALA A 124 6.69 3.52 -4.72
C ALA A 124 8.10 2.94 -4.64
N SER A 125 8.40 1.89 -5.41
CA SER A 125 9.74 1.28 -5.44
C SER A 125 10.77 2.23 -6.02
N ASP A 126 10.45 2.89 -7.12
CA ASP A 126 11.35 3.82 -7.79
C ASP A 126 11.64 5.05 -6.91
N ALA A 127 10.60 5.60 -6.28
CA ALA A 127 10.75 6.70 -5.34
C ALA A 127 11.59 6.30 -4.11
N TYR A 128 11.35 5.10 -3.55
CA TYR A 128 12.15 4.59 -2.44
C TYR A 128 13.63 4.49 -2.81
N VAL A 129 13.95 3.87 -3.96
CA VAL A 129 15.33 3.72 -4.43
C VAL A 129 15.98 5.08 -4.67
N ALA A 130 15.28 6.00 -5.33
CA ALA A 130 15.79 7.34 -5.61
C ALA A 130 16.11 8.10 -4.31
N VAL A 131 15.20 8.09 -3.33
CA VAL A 131 15.39 8.78 -2.05
C VAL A 131 16.49 8.10 -1.22
N ALA A 132 16.50 6.77 -1.16
CA ALA A 132 17.52 6.02 -0.41
C ALA A 132 18.94 6.22 -1.00
N ALA A 133 19.05 6.46 -2.30
CA ALA A 133 20.31 6.80 -2.98
C ALA A 133 20.69 8.29 -2.87
N GLY A 134 19.88 9.13 -2.21
CA GLY A 134 20.13 10.57 -2.07
C GLY A 134 19.88 11.38 -3.34
N SER A 135 19.07 10.86 -4.28
CA SER A 135 18.79 11.54 -5.55
C SER A 135 17.85 12.73 -5.38
N ALA A 136 18.18 13.85 -6.01
CA ALA A 136 17.41 15.10 -5.92
C ALA A 136 16.19 15.16 -6.88
N ARG A 137 16.05 14.21 -7.81
CA ARG A 137 14.97 14.22 -8.81
C ARG A 137 13.84 13.29 -8.39
N LEU A 138 12.80 13.88 -7.82
CA LEU A 138 11.53 13.21 -7.57
C LEU A 138 10.58 13.51 -8.73
N GLN A 139 10.02 12.47 -9.33
CA GLN A 139 8.95 12.64 -10.30
C GLN A 139 7.61 12.85 -9.58
N LYS A 140 6.70 13.58 -10.23
CA LYS A 140 5.33 13.72 -9.72
C LYS A 140 4.66 12.33 -9.73
N PRO A 141 4.05 11.89 -8.61
CA PRO A 141 3.37 10.61 -8.53
C PRO A 141 2.25 10.52 -9.57
N LYS A 142 2.20 9.41 -10.31
CA LYS A 142 1.17 9.14 -11.32
C LYS A 142 0.17 8.08 -10.84
N ILE A 143 -0.35 8.26 -9.63
CA ILE A 143 -1.21 7.28 -8.95
C ILE A 143 -2.64 7.77 -8.68
N ALA A 144 -3.05 8.89 -9.27
CA ALA A 144 -4.37 9.49 -9.04
C ALA A 144 -5.53 8.53 -9.31
N ASP A 145 -5.52 7.86 -10.47
CA ASP A 145 -6.55 6.89 -10.84
C ASP A 145 -6.54 5.65 -9.92
N ALA A 146 -5.35 5.22 -9.48
CA ALA A 146 -5.21 4.11 -8.53
C ALA A 146 -5.79 4.50 -7.16
N LEU A 147 -5.49 5.69 -6.65
CA LEU A 147 -6.07 6.21 -5.41
C LEU A 147 -7.59 6.24 -5.50
N LEU A 148 -8.14 6.76 -6.60
CA LEU A 148 -9.58 6.83 -6.81
C LEU A 148 -10.21 5.42 -6.81
N PHE A 149 -9.59 4.45 -7.50
CA PHE A 149 -10.03 3.06 -7.48
C PHE A 149 -10.01 2.44 -6.06
N PHE A 150 -9.03 2.81 -5.23
CA PHE A 150 -8.95 2.40 -3.83
C PHE A 150 -9.90 3.19 -2.90
N GLY A 151 -10.64 4.16 -3.42
CA GLY A 151 -11.63 4.94 -2.68
C GLY A 151 -11.07 6.22 -2.03
N LEU A 152 -9.95 6.75 -2.53
CA LEU A 152 -9.35 7.99 -2.05
C LEU A 152 -9.24 9.04 -3.16
N ALA A 153 -9.61 10.28 -2.87
CA ALA A 153 -9.27 11.41 -3.72
C ALA A 153 -7.83 11.85 -3.46
N GLU A 154 -7.05 12.07 -4.52
CA GLU A 154 -5.65 12.52 -4.41
C GLU A 154 -5.53 13.83 -3.62
N SER A 155 -6.46 14.77 -3.84
CA SER A 155 -6.52 16.05 -3.15
C SER A 155 -6.68 15.92 -1.63
N ASP A 156 -7.40 14.91 -1.16
CA ASP A 156 -7.64 14.72 0.26
C ASP A 156 -6.42 14.12 0.95
N VAL A 157 -5.71 13.22 0.25
CA VAL A 157 -4.41 12.72 0.69
C VAL A 157 -3.39 13.85 0.78
N ASP A 158 -3.29 14.69 -0.27
CA ASP A 158 -2.34 15.80 -0.30
C ASP A 158 -2.62 16.83 0.80
N ARG A 159 -3.89 17.18 1.00
CA ARG A 159 -4.30 18.10 2.06
C ARG A 159 -3.96 17.57 3.46
N ALA A 160 -4.22 16.29 3.71
CA ALA A 160 -3.91 15.67 4.99
C ALA A 160 -2.40 15.59 5.26
N LEU A 161 -1.60 15.28 4.23
CA LEU A 161 -0.14 15.26 4.34
C LEU A 161 0.43 16.68 4.54
N ALA A 162 -0.07 17.67 3.82
CA ALA A 162 0.30 19.08 3.98
C ALA A 162 0.06 19.55 5.42
N SER A 163 -1.11 19.22 5.98
CA SER A 163 -1.43 19.52 7.38
C SER A 163 -0.50 18.83 8.39
N ALA A 164 0.03 17.66 8.08
CA ALA A 164 0.90 16.91 8.98
C ALA A 164 2.37 17.38 8.95
N TYR A 165 2.83 17.90 7.81
CA TYR A 165 4.22 18.35 7.62
C TYR A 165 4.38 19.87 7.54
N GLY A 166 3.30 20.65 7.71
CA GLY A 166 3.34 22.10 7.75
C GLY A 166 3.74 22.75 6.42
N GLN A 167 3.35 22.14 5.29
CA GLN A 167 3.59 22.66 3.94
C GLN A 167 2.35 23.32 3.34
#